data_AF-A0A7C3NK34-F1
#
_entry.id   AF-A0A7C3NK34-F1
#
_cell.length_a   1.000
_cell.length_b   1.000
_cell.length_c   1.000
_cell.angle_alpha   90.00
_cell.angle_beta   90.00
_cell.angle_gamma   90.00
#
_symmetry.space_group_name_H-M   'P 1'
#
loop_
_entity.id
_entity.type
_entity.pdbx_description
1 polymer ?
#
loop_
_entity_poly.entity_id
_entity_poly.type
_entity_poly.pdbx_seq_one_letter_code
_entity_poly.pdbx_strand_id
1 'polypeptide(L)'
;MWTSKANNHNGMFDRHGRVWFAAAVRGPGTPAFCRKGSDHPSAKVFPTERNNRQLSMLDPKTTKYTFVDTCFGTHHLQFDANDRLWTSGGGQVLGWLDMKIFDQTGDAAKAQGWTPFILDTNGNGRRDVYVEPNQPVDPSKDKRITGGFYAVMPSPADGSIWGSVRVFPGAVMRVVPGPNPSETALAEIYNVPLPGFGIRGADIDKQGVVWASLASGHLASFDRRRCKGPLNGPKATGDHCPEGWAFYPYPGPGFQGIGENSAESSYYSWVDQHNTFGLGEDVPMSTGNLNNGLIAFKDGKMIRLTVPYPMGFYAKGFDGRIDDPRAGWKGRGLWSSSGDRAPWLMENGKGSKPLAVHFQLRPHPLAK
;
A
#
# COMPACT_ATOMS: atom_id res chain seq x y z
N MET A 1 -11.00 -19.58 -14.32
CA MET A 1 -9.75 -19.15 -13.67
C MET A 1 -8.52 -19.50 -14.49
N TRP A 2 -8.33 -20.77 -14.89
CA TRP A 2 -7.09 -21.24 -15.55
C TRP A 2 -6.85 -20.75 -16.98
N THR A 3 -7.85 -20.13 -17.61
CA THR A 3 -7.76 -19.53 -18.96
C THR A 3 -7.78 -17.99 -18.92
N SER A 4 -7.62 -17.38 -17.75
CA SER A 4 -7.75 -15.93 -17.60
C SER A 4 -6.71 -15.20 -18.45
N LYS A 5 -7.19 -14.35 -19.37
CA LYS A 5 -6.32 -13.51 -20.23
C LYS A 5 -6.02 -12.14 -19.62
N ALA A 6 -6.75 -11.76 -18.57
CA ALA A 6 -6.53 -10.56 -17.79
C ALA A 6 -6.33 -10.93 -16.31
N ASN A 7 -5.44 -10.21 -15.64
CA ASN A 7 -5.14 -10.39 -14.21
C ASN A 7 -5.21 -9.02 -13.54
N ASN A 8 -6.43 -8.53 -13.37
CA ASN A 8 -6.68 -7.27 -12.67
C ASN A 8 -6.43 -7.46 -11.18
N HIS A 9 -5.68 -6.54 -10.60
CA HIS A 9 -5.38 -6.50 -9.18
C HIS A 9 -5.46 -5.07 -8.68
N ASN A 10 -6.01 -4.89 -7.47
CA ASN A 10 -6.16 -3.63 -6.75
C ASN A 10 -6.75 -2.47 -7.59
N GLY A 11 -8.04 -2.19 -7.41
CA GLY A 11 -8.72 -1.10 -8.09
C GLY A 11 -8.71 0.18 -7.26
N MET A 12 -8.35 1.32 -7.85
CA MET A 12 -8.46 2.64 -7.23
C MET A 12 -9.21 3.62 -8.13
N PHE A 13 -10.06 4.46 -7.53
CA PHE A 13 -10.70 5.55 -8.25
C PHE A 13 -9.77 6.76 -8.35
N ASP A 14 -9.80 7.43 -9.50
CA ASP A 14 -9.28 8.78 -9.61
C ASP A 14 -10.37 9.86 -9.42
N ARG A 15 -9.96 11.12 -9.42
CA ARG A 15 -10.87 12.28 -9.26
C ARG A 15 -11.95 12.40 -10.34
N HIS A 16 -11.78 11.74 -11.49
CA HIS A 16 -12.74 11.76 -12.60
C HIS A 16 -13.73 10.60 -12.54
N GLY A 17 -13.58 9.70 -11.54
CA GLY A 17 -14.40 8.51 -11.38
C GLY A 17 -13.96 7.36 -12.28
N ARG A 18 -12.75 7.41 -12.85
CA ARG A 18 -12.16 6.30 -13.61
C ARG A 18 -11.51 5.32 -12.65
N VAL A 19 -11.49 4.04 -13.00
CA VAL A 19 -10.95 2.97 -12.16
C VAL A 19 -9.62 2.48 -12.72
N TRP A 20 -8.57 2.57 -11.93
CA TRP A 20 -7.22 2.13 -12.26
C TRP A 20 -6.90 0.79 -11.63
N PHE A 21 -6.23 -0.09 -12.37
CA PHE A 21 -5.86 -1.42 -11.94
C PHE A 21 -4.39 -1.73 -12.24
N ALA A 22 -3.76 -2.52 -11.37
CA ALA A 22 -2.55 -3.24 -11.74
C ALA A 22 -2.95 -4.43 -12.62
N ALA A 23 -2.50 -4.46 -13.87
CA ALA A 23 -2.88 -5.48 -14.84
C ALA A 23 -1.76 -5.76 -15.84
N ALA A 24 -1.65 -7.00 -16.31
CA ALA A 24 -0.73 -7.32 -17.41
C ALA A 24 -1.36 -6.85 -18.73
N VAL A 25 -0.71 -5.91 -19.42
CA VAL A 25 -1.17 -5.40 -20.73
C VAL A 25 -0.23 -5.81 -21.87
N ARG A 26 0.96 -6.31 -21.54
CA ARG A 26 1.93 -6.90 -22.46
C ARG A 26 2.74 -8.01 -21.79
N GLY A 27 3.61 -8.66 -22.57
CA GLY A 27 4.61 -9.59 -22.06
C GLY A 27 5.66 -8.94 -21.17
N PRO A 28 6.53 -9.74 -20.52
CA PRO A 28 7.34 -9.26 -19.40
C PRO A 28 8.50 -8.34 -19.77
N GLY A 29 8.91 -8.27 -21.03
CA GLY A 29 10.00 -7.38 -21.47
C GLY A 29 9.54 -5.92 -21.56
N THR A 30 10.30 -5.01 -20.96
CA THR A 30 10.01 -3.56 -21.01
C THR A 30 10.28 -2.96 -22.40
N PRO A 31 9.64 -1.83 -22.75
CA PRO A 31 9.99 -1.06 -23.93
C PRO A 31 11.44 -0.59 -23.95
N ALA A 32 11.97 -0.28 -25.14
CA ALA A 32 13.35 0.20 -25.30
C ALA A 32 13.66 1.47 -24.47
N PHE A 33 12.68 2.38 -24.32
CA PHE A 33 12.87 3.60 -23.55
C PHE A 33 13.02 3.37 -22.04
N CYS A 34 12.74 2.16 -21.53
CA CYS A 34 12.96 1.78 -20.14
C CYS A 34 14.37 1.25 -19.86
N ARG A 35 15.11 0.90 -20.91
CA ARG A 35 16.35 0.11 -20.84
C ARG A 35 17.59 0.99 -20.92
N LYS A 36 18.75 0.37 -20.66
CA LYS A 36 20.05 1.03 -20.71
C LYS A 36 20.27 1.65 -22.11
N GLY A 37 20.75 2.89 -22.14
CA GLY A 37 20.98 3.65 -23.37
C GLY A 37 19.80 4.53 -23.81
N SER A 38 18.67 4.46 -23.11
CA SER A 38 17.53 5.37 -23.32
C SER A 38 17.82 6.78 -22.80
N ASP A 39 17.15 7.77 -23.39
CA ASP A 39 17.15 9.16 -22.93
C ASP A 39 16.19 9.45 -21.77
N HIS A 40 15.34 8.49 -21.39
CA HIS A 40 14.41 8.67 -20.28
C HIS A 40 15.17 8.91 -18.96
N PRO A 41 14.88 9.97 -18.18
CA PRO A 41 15.63 10.33 -16.97
C PRO A 41 15.78 9.17 -15.98
N SER A 42 14.68 8.49 -15.65
CA SER A 42 14.71 7.31 -14.76
C SER A 42 15.53 6.14 -15.32
N ALA A 43 15.59 5.95 -16.64
CA ALA A 43 16.36 4.87 -17.27
C ALA A 43 17.87 5.16 -17.27
N LYS A 44 18.27 6.44 -17.33
CA LYS A 44 19.68 6.85 -17.14
C LYS A 44 20.18 6.52 -15.73
N VAL A 45 19.30 6.67 -14.75
CA VAL A 45 19.60 6.38 -13.34
C VAL A 45 19.55 4.88 -13.04
N PHE A 46 18.46 4.21 -13.39
CA PHE A 46 18.24 2.79 -13.09
C PHE A 46 17.39 2.13 -14.17
N PRO A 47 17.99 1.56 -15.23
CA PRO A 47 17.23 0.93 -16.30
C PRO A 47 16.49 -0.32 -15.82
N THR A 48 15.31 -0.57 -16.39
CA THR A 48 14.47 -1.72 -16.05
C THR A 48 14.22 -2.57 -17.29
N GLU A 49 14.50 -3.86 -17.18
CA GLU A 49 14.44 -4.79 -18.33
C GLU A 49 13.13 -5.58 -18.38
N ARG A 50 12.52 -5.83 -17.22
CA ARG A 50 11.36 -6.70 -17.08
C ARG A 50 10.40 -6.27 -15.99
N ASN A 51 9.11 -6.48 -16.23
CA ASN A 51 8.05 -6.36 -15.23
C ASN A 51 6.86 -7.28 -15.59
N ASN A 52 5.95 -7.54 -14.65
CA ASN A 52 4.85 -8.50 -14.86
C ASN A 52 3.49 -7.83 -15.09
N ARG A 53 3.14 -6.83 -14.27
CA ARG A 53 1.92 -6.04 -14.38
C ARG A 53 2.28 -4.58 -14.64
N GLN A 54 1.52 -3.94 -15.51
CA GLN A 54 1.54 -2.51 -15.79
C GLN A 54 0.21 -1.90 -15.29
N LEU A 55 -0.30 -0.85 -15.93
CA LEU A 55 -1.54 -0.19 -15.53
C LEU A 55 -2.61 -0.37 -16.60
N SER A 56 -3.86 -0.56 -16.16
CA SER A 56 -5.04 -0.39 -16.99
C SER A 56 -6.01 0.56 -16.31
N MET A 57 -6.74 1.33 -17.11
CA MET A 57 -7.76 2.27 -16.66
C MET A 57 -9.07 1.94 -17.37
N LEU A 58 -10.14 1.81 -16.60
CA LEU A 58 -11.52 1.70 -17.07
C LEU A 58 -12.21 3.04 -16.80
N ASP A 59 -12.81 3.63 -17.82
CA ASP A 59 -13.79 4.69 -17.65
C ASP A 59 -15.20 4.07 -17.59
N PRO A 60 -15.87 4.05 -16.43
CA PRO A 60 -17.20 3.46 -16.30
C PRO A 60 -18.28 4.16 -17.12
N LYS A 61 -18.10 5.44 -17.47
CA LYS A 61 -19.09 6.21 -18.25
C LYS A 61 -19.13 5.75 -19.70
N THR A 62 -17.96 5.42 -20.25
CA THR A 62 -17.81 5.01 -21.66
C THR A 62 -17.57 3.51 -21.81
N THR A 63 -17.32 2.79 -20.71
CA THR A 63 -16.91 1.38 -20.66
C THR A 63 -15.60 1.08 -21.40
N LYS A 64 -14.82 2.12 -21.69
CA LYS A 64 -13.57 2.00 -22.44
C LYS A 64 -12.40 1.65 -21.50
N TYR A 65 -11.61 0.68 -21.92
CA TYR A 65 -10.29 0.41 -21.33
C TYR A 65 -9.18 1.16 -22.07
N THR A 66 -8.27 1.74 -21.28
CA THR A 66 -6.99 2.28 -21.72
C THR A 66 -5.86 1.51 -21.03
N PHE A 67 -4.85 1.11 -21.79
CA PHE A 67 -3.70 0.38 -21.28
C PHE A 67 -2.49 1.30 -21.24
N VAL A 68 -1.81 1.35 -20.10
CA VAL A 68 -0.66 2.22 -19.87
C VAL A 68 0.57 1.35 -19.65
N ASP A 69 1.49 1.40 -20.60
CA ASP A 69 2.71 0.60 -20.57
C ASP A 69 3.76 1.25 -19.65
N THR A 70 3.89 0.71 -18.44
CA THR A 70 4.87 1.17 -17.46
C THR A 70 6.19 0.41 -17.56
N CYS A 71 7.30 1.09 -17.28
CA CYS A 71 8.64 0.51 -17.17
C CYS A 71 8.84 -0.26 -15.85
N PHE A 72 8.10 0.09 -14.81
CA PHE A 72 8.08 -0.60 -13.52
C PHE A 72 6.89 -1.55 -13.38
N GLY A 73 7.01 -2.55 -12.50
CA GLY A 73 5.90 -3.44 -12.14
C GLY A 73 4.91 -2.80 -11.18
N THR A 74 3.65 -3.25 -11.22
CA THR A 74 2.57 -2.73 -10.37
C THR A 74 1.91 -3.81 -9.51
N HIS A 75 1.44 -3.43 -8.32
CA HIS A 75 0.68 -4.29 -7.44
C HIS A 75 -0.44 -3.52 -6.72
N HIS A 76 -0.13 -2.79 -5.64
CA HIS A 76 -1.05 -1.83 -5.04
C HIS A 76 -0.83 -0.45 -5.66
N LEU A 77 -1.90 0.34 -5.72
CA LEU A 77 -1.96 1.65 -6.34
C LEU A 77 -2.52 2.64 -5.31
N GLN A 78 -2.04 3.88 -5.33
CA GLN A 78 -2.63 4.96 -4.54
C GLN A 78 -2.34 6.31 -5.18
N PHE A 79 -3.36 7.18 -5.23
CA PHE A 79 -3.21 8.55 -5.71
C PHE A 79 -2.70 9.46 -4.59
N ASP A 80 -1.83 10.40 -4.95
CA ASP A 80 -1.55 11.55 -4.09
C ASP A 80 -2.51 12.73 -4.41
N ALA A 81 -2.40 13.79 -3.61
CA ALA A 81 -3.23 15.00 -3.78
C ALA A 81 -3.04 15.71 -5.13
N ASN A 82 -1.99 15.39 -5.89
CA ASN A 82 -1.61 16.04 -7.14
C ASN A 82 -1.98 15.23 -8.40
N ASP A 83 -2.73 14.13 -8.25
CA ASP A 83 -3.02 13.13 -9.30
C ASP A 83 -1.80 12.36 -9.80
N ARG A 84 -0.80 12.19 -8.96
CA ARG A 84 0.23 11.22 -9.25
C ARG A 84 -0.20 9.87 -8.70
N LEU A 85 -0.28 8.88 -9.59
CA LEU A 85 -0.53 7.50 -9.22
C LEU A 85 0.78 6.84 -8.82
N TRP A 86 0.92 6.50 -7.55
CA TRP A 86 2.07 5.78 -7.02
C TRP A 86 1.76 4.29 -6.97
N THR A 87 2.79 3.47 -7.23
CA THR A 87 2.61 2.02 -7.36
C THR A 87 3.62 1.25 -6.52
N SER A 88 3.16 0.13 -5.95
CA SER A 88 4.02 -0.89 -5.36
C SER A 88 4.28 -2.02 -6.38
N GLY A 89 5.11 -3.01 -6.03
CA GLY A 89 5.41 -4.13 -6.94
C GLY A 89 6.48 -3.88 -7.99
N GLY A 90 7.12 -2.70 -7.98
CA GLY A 90 8.26 -2.35 -8.84
C GLY A 90 9.56 -3.08 -8.48
N GLY A 91 9.57 -3.85 -7.39
CA GLY A 91 10.73 -4.62 -6.96
C GLY A 91 11.87 -3.72 -6.49
N GLN A 92 12.78 -3.39 -7.40
CA GLN A 92 13.96 -2.58 -7.08
C GLN A 92 13.72 -1.07 -7.15
N VAL A 93 12.54 -0.66 -7.63
CA VAL A 93 12.19 0.76 -7.85
C VAL A 93 10.80 1.09 -7.31
N LEU A 94 10.61 2.34 -6.93
CA LEU A 94 9.31 2.98 -6.74
C LEU A 94 8.92 3.68 -8.03
N GLY A 95 7.76 3.34 -8.59
CA GLY A 95 7.27 3.89 -9.85
C GLY A 95 6.00 4.73 -9.68
N TRP A 96 5.87 5.75 -10.52
CA TRP A 96 4.70 6.61 -10.57
C TRP A 96 4.26 6.95 -12.01
N LEU A 97 3.00 7.37 -12.12
CA LEU A 97 2.42 7.96 -13.33
C LEU A 97 1.82 9.32 -12.98
N ASP A 98 2.25 10.37 -13.66
CA ASP A 98 1.67 11.71 -13.59
C ASP A 98 0.42 11.77 -14.48
N MET A 99 -0.77 11.73 -13.87
CA MET A 99 -1.99 11.68 -14.65
C MET A 99 -2.23 12.95 -15.44
N LYS A 100 -1.79 14.12 -14.97
CA LYS A 100 -2.02 15.37 -15.70
C LYS A 100 -1.30 15.34 -17.03
N ILE A 101 -0.05 14.88 -17.05
CA ILE A 101 0.71 14.68 -18.30
C ILE A 101 0.04 13.61 -19.15
N PHE A 102 -0.36 12.48 -18.56
CA PHE A 102 -0.99 11.39 -19.30
C PHE A 102 -2.31 11.80 -19.95
N ASP A 103 -3.19 12.49 -19.23
CA ASP A 103 -4.49 12.94 -19.73
C ASP A 103 -4.35 14.00 -20.83
N GLN A 104 -3.34 14.86 -20.74
CA GLN A 104 -3.07 15.89 -21.75
C GLN A 104 -2.47 15.32 -23.03
N THR A 105 -1.62 14.30 -22.93
CA THR A 105 -0.76 13.88 -24.05
C THR A 105 -1.06 12.48 -24.58
N GLY A 106 -1.67 11.61 -23.77
CA GLY A 106 -1.77 10.18 -24.03
C GLY A 106 -0.42 9.43 -24.01
N ASP A 107 0.69 10.11 -23.70
CA ASP A 107 2.04 9.58 -23.81
C ASP A 107 2.48 8.98 -22.46
N ALA A 108 2.34 7.65 -22.35
CA ALA A 108 2.76 6.92 -21.16
C ALA A 108 4.26 7.05 -20.88
N ALA A 109 5.12 7.18 -21.90
CA ALA A 109 6.57 7.28 -21.71
C ALA A 109 6.95 8.62 -21.09
N LYS A 110 6.27 9.71 -21.45
CA LYS A 110 6.48 11.04 -20.84
C LYS A 110 5.84 11.19 -19.46
N ALA A 111 4.72 10.52 -19.23
CA ALA A 111 3.95 10.67 -18.00
C ALA A 111 4.51 9.86 -16.82
N GLN A 112 5.43 8.93 -17.04
CA GLN A 112 5.89 8.02 -16.00
C GLN A 112 7.31 8.33 -15.50
N GLY A 113 7.63 7.84 -14.32
CA GLY A 113 8.99 7.82 -13.82
C GLY A 113 9.17 6.80 -12.71
N TRP A 114 10.42 6.51 -12.37
CA TRP A 114 10.76 5.63 -11.27
C TRP A 114 12.11 5.99 -10.64
N THR A 115 12.33 5.53 -9.43
CA THR A 115 13.60 5.71 -8.70
C THR A 115 13.97 4.45 -7.92
N PRO A 116 15.26 4.08 -7.83
CA PRO A 116 15.72 3.07 -6.88
C PRO A 116 15.62 3.59 -5.44
N PHE A 117 15.67 2.67 -4.48
CA PHE A 117 15.67 2.99 -3.05
C PHE A 117 17.09 3.22 -2.54
N ILE A 118 17.42 4.46 -2.18
CA ILE A 118 18.76 4.89 -1.78
C ILE A 118 18.73 5.42 -0.35
N LEU A 119 19.49 4.80 0.55
CA LEU A 119 19.74 5.34 1.89
C LEU A 119 20.86 6.37 1.82
N ASP A 120 20.64 7.53 2.44
CA ASP A 120 21.65 8.55 2.70
C ASP A 120 22.61 8.07 3.81
N THR A 121 23.48 7.11 3.49
CA THR A 121 24.39 6.49 4.48
C THR A 121 25.57 7.38 4.82
N ASN A 122 25.93 8.34 3.97
CA ASN A 122 26.96 9.33 4.27
C ASN A 122 26.40 10.49 5.16
N GLY A 123 25.08 10.67 5.21
CA GLY A 123 24.37 11.52 6.15
C GLY A 123 24.30 13.00 5.75
N ASN A 124 24.58 13.35 4.49
CA ASN A 124 24.68 14.76 4.07
C ASN A 124 23.34 15.35 3.56
N GLY A 125 22.26 14.57 3.54
CA GLY A 125 20.92 15.00 3.19
C GLY A 125 20.65 15.14 1.69
N ARG A 126 21.58 14.69 0.82
CA ARG A 126 21.39 14.67 -0.63
C ARG A 126 21.71 13.29 -1.18
N ARG A 127 21.07 12.94 -2.29
CA ARG A 127 21.42 11.72 -3.00
C ARG A 127 22.73 11.89 -3.75
N ASP A 128 23.72 11.08 -3.40
CA ASP A 128 25.03 11.00 -4.06
C ASP A 128 25.18 9.72 -4.89
N VAL A 129 26.39 9.53 -5.41
CA VAL A 129 26.83 8.22 -5.88
C VAL A 129 26.66 7.19 -4.76
N TYR A 130 26.16 6.01 -5.10
CA TYR A 130 25.86 4.96 -4.13
C TYR A 130 26.59 3.67 -4.44
N VAL A 131 26.77 2.86 -3.40
CA VAL A 131 27.16 1.45 -3.52
C VAL A 131 25.93 0.55 -3.71
N GLU A 132 26.12 -0.57 -4.39
CA GLU A 132 25.06 -1.57 -4.59
C GLU A 132 24.78 -2.37 -3.29
N PRO A 133 23.60 -3.01 -3.16
CA PRO A 133 23.17 -3.67 -1.92
C PRO A 133 24.17 -4.71 -1.38
N ASN A 134 24.84 -5.44 -2.28
CA ASN A 134 25.82 -6.48 -1.96
C ASN A 134 27.25 -5.95 -1.74
N GLN A 135 27.46 -4.63 -1.86
CA GLN A 135 28.75 -4.00 -1.63
C GLN A 135 28.84 -3.47 -0.18
N PRO A 136 30.05 -3.41 0.40
CA PRO A 136 30.24 -2.81 1.73
C PRO A 136 29.83 -1.34 1.72
N VAL A 137 29.40 -0.84 2.88
CA VAL A 137 29.12 0.59 3.07
C VAL A 137 30.42 1.37 2.86
N ASP A 138 30.35 2.43 2.04
CA ASP A 138 31.43 3.38 1.83
C ASP A 138 31.03 4.70 2.52
N PRO A 139 31.81 5.20 3.52
CA PRO A 139 31.45 6.42 4.25
C PRO A 139 31.32 7.68 3.38
N SER A 140 31.85 7.67 2.17
CA SER A 140 31.74 8.80 1.22
C SER A 140 30.53 8.70 0.29
N LYS A 141 29.76 7.61 0.37
CA LYS A 141 28.68 7.28 -0.58
C LYS A 141 27.39 6.90 0.13
N ASP A 142 26.32 6.98 -0.65
CA ASP A 142 25.04 6.43 -0.30
C ASP A 142 25.00 4.91 -0.49
N LYS A 143 23.94 4.27 -0.01
CA LYS A 143 23.74 2.83 -0.19
C LYS A 143 22.38 2.54 -0.78
N ARG A 144 22.36 1.84 -1.91
CA ARG A 144 21.12 1.28 -2.44
C ARG A 144 20.66 0.10 -1.58
N ILE A 145 19.36 0.03 -1.35
CA ILE A 145 18.71 -1.09 -0.67
C ILE A 145 17.70 -1.81 -1.58
N THR A 146 17.28 -2.99 -1.13
CA THR A 146 16.27 -3.82 -1.79
C THR A 146 15.12 -4.12 -0.83
N GLY A 147 14.06 -4.74 -1.32
CA GLY A 147 12.92 -5.14 -0.51
C GLY A 147 11.59 -4.83 -1.19
N GLY A 148 11.54 -3.71 -1.91
CA GLY A 148 10.41 -3.29 -2.73
C GLY A 148 9.15 -3.02 -1.92
N PHE A 149 8.32 -2.12 -2.42
CA PHE A 149 7.04 -1.84 -1.79
C PHE A 149 6.06 -3.00 -2.03
N TYR A 150 5.41 -3.44 -0.97
CA TYR A 150 4.19 -4.23 -1.03
C TYR A 150 2.97 -3.32 -0.93
N ALA A 151 2.76 -2.59 0.17
CA ALA A 151 1.82 -1.46 0.19
C ALA A 151 2.47 -0.20 -0.40
N VAL A 152 1.67 0.77 -0.85
CA VAL A 152 2.12 2.10 -1.27
C VAL A 152 1.15 3.16 -0.76
N MET A 153 1.68 4.20 -0.13
CA MET A 153 0.92 5.15 0.66
C MET A 153 1.57 6.54 0.53
N PRO A 154 1.09 7.40 -0.38
CA PRO A 154 1.46 8.82 -0.38
C PRO A 154 0.99 9.46 0.92
N SER A 155 1.93 10.03 1.66
CA SER A 155 1.68 10.71 2.94
C SER A 155 1.00 12.05 2.68
N PRO A 156 -0.22 12.28 3.20
CA PRO A 156 -0.84 13.60 3.16
C PRO A 156 -0.14 14.62 4.08
N ALA A 157 0.68 14.16 5.05
CA ALA A 157 1.33 15.02 6.02
C ALA A 157 2.52 15.80 5.45
N ASP A 158 3.26 15.21 4.51
CA ASP A 158 4.52 15.76 4.02
C ASP A 158 4.86 15.42 2.55
N GLY A 159 3.97 14.71 1.83
CA GLY A 159 4.19 14.31 0.44
C GLY A 159 5.25 13.22 0.25
N SER A 160 5.79 12.64 1.33
CA SER A 160 6.65 11.46 1.25
C SER A 160 5.83 10.22 0.88
N ILE A 161 6.45 9.23 0.26
CA ILE A 161 5.79 7.99 -0.15
C ILE A 161 6.23 6.87 0.77
N TRP A 162 5.29 6.27 1.47
CA TRP A 162 5.54 5.15 2.36
C TRP A 162 5.16 3.83 1.70
N GLY A 163 5.83 2.77 2.12
CA GLY A 163 5.55 1.40 1.69
C GLY A 163 5.85 0.40 2.78
N SER A 164 5.13 -0.72 2.80
CA SER A 164 5.53 -1.88 3.59
C SER A 164 6.48 -2.77 2.79
N VAL A 165 7.43 -3.41 3.47
CA VAL A 165 8.44 -4.31 2.88
C VAL A 165 8.31 -5.67 3.53
N ARG A 166 8.05 -6.72 2.74
CA ARG A 166 7.70 -8.06 3.25
C ARG A 166 8.88 -8.98 3.53
N VAL A 167 10.12 -8.52 3.36
CA VAL A 167 11.30 -9.32 3.73
C VAL A 167 11.25 -9.53 5.24
N PHE A 168 11.22 -10.78 5.69
CA PHE A 168 11.07 -11.12 7.11
C PHE A 168 12.20 -10.49 7.96
N PRO A 169 11.91 -9.87 9.12
CA PRO A 169 10.61 -9.79 9.82
C PRO A 169 9.66 -8.72 9.26
N GLY A 170 10.12 -7.85 8.38
CA GLY A 170 9.34 -6.81 7.74
C GLY A 170 9.87 -5.43 8.09
N ALA A 171 9.51 -4.43 7.27
CA ALA A 171 9.83 -3.04 7.52
C ALA A 171 8.74 -2.12 6.95
N VAL A 172 8.74 -0.85 7.39
CA VAL A 172 8.20 0.26 6.60
C VAL A 172 9.36 1.02 5.98
N MET A 173 9.15 1.51 4.77
CA MET A 173 10.13 2.31 4.04
C MET A 173 9.47 3.61 3.61
N ARG A 174 10.13 4.73 3.89
CA ARG A 174 9.74 6.07 3.47
C ARG A 174 10.62 6.49 2.31
N VAL A 175 10.06 7.14 1.29
CA VAL A 175 10.80 7.75 0.19
C VAL A 175 10.41 9.21 0.08
N VAL A 176 11.38 10.10 0.12
CA VAL A 176 11.20 11.53 -0.18
C VAL A 176 11.54 11.74 -1.64
N PRO A 177 10.58 12.06 -2.53
CA PRO A 177 10.86 12.20 -3.96
C PRO A 177 11.86 13.33 -4.25
N GLY A 178 11.74 14.46 -3.56
CA GLY A 178 12.50 15.67 -3.91
C GLY A 178 12.05 16.31 -5.23
N PRO A 179 12.78 17.32 -5.72
CA PRO A 179 12.36 18.11 -6.89
C PRO A 179 12.52 17.37 -8.23
N ASN A 180 13.48 16.43 -8.33
CA ASN A 180 13.63 15.55 -9.49
C ASN A 180 13.63 14.08 -9.00
N PRO A 181 12.45 13.48 -8.81
CA PRO A 181 12.32 12.19 -8.16
C PRO A 181 13.19 11.05 -8.69
N SER A 182 13.56 11.06 -9.97
CA SER A 182 14.44 10.02 -10.53
C SER A 182 15.86 10.08 -9.96
N GLU A 183 16.35 11.29 -9.66
CA GLU A 183 17.75 11.57 -9.34
C GLU A 183 17.96 12.00 -7.89
N THR A 184 16.96 12.62 -7.27
CA THR A 184 17.09 13.22 -5.93
C THR A 184 16.46 12.40 -4.81
N ALA A 185 15.67 11.37 -5.15
CA ALA A 185 14.90 10.68 -4.12
C ALA A 185 15.78 9.90 -3.14
N LEU A 186 15.50 10.10 -1.85
CA LEU A 186 16.13 9.39 -0.74
C LEU A 186 15.10 8.53 -0.01
N ALA A 187 15.57 7.40 0.51
CA ALA A 187 14.80 6.45 1.27
C ALA A 187 15.26 6.39 2.73
N GLU A 188 14.33 6.03 3.60
CA GLU A 188 14.56 5.63 4.98
C GLU A 188 13.87 4.28 5.18
N ILE A 189 14.44 3.41 6.01
CA ILE A 189 13.85 2.11 6.31
C ILE A 189 13.81 1.89 7.83
N TYR A 190 12.71 1.32 8.30
CA TYR A 190 12.44 1.05 9.70
C TYR A 190 11.95 -0.39 9.85
N ASN A 191 12.81 -1.25 10.40
CA ASN A 191 12.49 -2.65 10.59
C ASN A 191 11.47 -2.80 11.71
N VAL A 192 10.55 -3.76 11.55
CA VAL A 192 9.59 -4.14 12.59
C VAL A 192 10.36 -4.87 13.70
N PRO A 193 10.41 -4.34 14.94
CA PRO A 193 11.02 -5.04 16.06
C PRO A 193 10.07 -6.09 16.65
N LEU A 194 10.61 -6.99 17.48
CA LEU A 194 9.79 -7.83 18.34
C LEU A 194 8.88 -6.97 19.25
N PRO A 195 7.68 -7.46 19.60
CA PRO A 195 7.08 -8.76 19.26
C PRO A 195 6.48 -8.84 17.84
N GLY A 196 6.55 -7.77 17.06
CA GLY A 196 6.05 -7.73 15.69
C GLY A 196 6.85 -8.57 14.70
N PHE A 197 6.18 -9.18 13.72
CA PHE A 197 6.81 -9.77 12.54
C PHE A 197 5.80 -10.03 11.42
N GLY A 198 6.30 -10.23 10.20
CA GLY A 198 5.53 -10.56 9.01
C GLY A 198 4.59 -9.44 8.56
N ILE A 199 5.12 -8.24 8.37
CA ILE A 199 4.33 -7.10 7.86
C ILE A 199 3.70 -7.42 6.49
N ARG A 200 2.46 -6.95 6.29
CA ARG A 200 1.71 -7.17 5.06
C ARG A 200 1.18 -5.86 4.50
N GLY A 201 -0.14 -5.72 4.32
CA GLY A 201 -0.71 -4.45 3.88
C GLY A 201 -0.65 -3.41 4.98
N ALA A 202 -0.47 -2.16 4.56
CA ALA A 202 -0.37 -1.00 5.42
C ALA A 202 -1.06 0.18 4.76
N ASP A 203 -1.44 1.15 5.58
CA ASP A 203 -1.90 2.47 5.14
C ASP A 203 -1.39 3.56 6.09
N ILE A 204 -1.54 4.83 5.73
CA ILE A 204 -1.02 5.96 6.51
C ILE A 204 -2.15 6.91 6.91
N ASP A 205 -2.09 7.47 8.11
CA ASP A 205 -3.05 8.49 8.56
C ASP A 205 -2.65 9.91 8.15
N LYS A 206 -3.53 10.89 8.39
CA LYS A 206 -3.26 12.29 8.09
C LYS A 206 -2.13 12.91 8.92
N GLN A 207 -1.70 12.26 9.99
CA GLN A 207 -0.59 12.70 10.84
C GLN A 207 0.75 12.07 10.44
N GLY A 208 0.76 11.20 9.44
CA GLY A 208 1.96 10.53 8.95
C GLY A 208 2.36 9.30 9.77
N VAL A 209 1.43 8.72 10.55
CA VAL A 209 1.65 7.44 11.25
C VAL A 209 1.24 6.30 10.31
N VAL A 210 2.13 5.34 10.11
CA VAL A 210 1.87 4.16 9.30
C VAL A 210 1.21 3.08 10.15
N TRP A 211 0.12 2.51 9.66
CA TRP A 211 -0.63 1.43 10.30
C TRP A 211 -0.55 0.17 9.47
N ALA A 212 -0.16 -0.96 10.06
CA ALA A 212 0.13 -2.18 9.31
C ALA A 212 -0.38 -3.46 9.98
N SER A 213 -0.83 -4.41 9.15
CA SER A 213 -1.17 -5.76 9.56
C SER A 213 0.08 -6.63 9.67
N LEU A 214 0.29 -7.25 10.82
CA LEU A 214 1.41 -8.15 11.08
C LEU A 214 0.97 -9.62 11.22
N ALA A 215 1.78 -10.54 10.72
CA ALA A 215 1.60 -11.98 10.90
C ALA A 215 1.74 -12.42 12.37
N SER A 216 2.34 -11.60 13.22
CA SER A 216 2.34 -11.77 14.67
C SER A 216 0.97 -11.55 15.33
N GLY A 217 -0.09 -11.26 14.57
CA GLY A 217 -1.43 -11.05 15.11
C GLY A 217 -1.65 -9.66 15.70
N HIS A 218 -0.84 -8.68 15.28
CA HIS A 218 -0.95 -7.30 15.73
C HIS A 218 -1.35 -6.37 14.60
N LEU A 219 -2.16 -5.37 14.93
CA LEU A 219 -2.11 -4.09 14.23
C LEU A 219 -0.89 -3.33 14.79
N ALA A 220 0.02 -2.90 13.93
CA ALA A 220 1.16 -2.10 14.33
C ALA A 220 0.98 -0.64 13.89
N SER A 221 1.46 0.30 14.68
CA SER A 221 1.65 1.69 14.28
C SER A 221 3.13 2.04 14.26
N PHE A 222 3.59 2.80 13.28
CA PHE A 222 4.91 3.41 13.24
C PHE A 222 4.82 4.93 13.13
N ASP A 223 5.31 5.64 14.15
CA ASP A 223 5.38 7.09 14.20
C ASP A 223 6.84 7.56 14.17
N ARG A 224 7.27 8.05 13.01
CA ARG A 224 8.62 8.58 12.77
C ARG A 224 8.99 9.71 13.72
N ARG A 225 8.04 10.48 14.25
CA ARG A 225 8.29 11.62 15.14
C ARG A 225 8.79 11.18 16.52
N ARG A 226 8.59 9.91 16.87
CA ARG A 226 9.07 9.34 18.15
C ARG A 226 10.52 8.89 18.09
N CYS A 227 11.12 8.83 16.90
CA CYS A 227 12.52 8.46 16.73
C CYS A 227 13.45 9.46 17.43
N LYS A 228 14.35 8.92 18.24
CA LYS A 228 15.36 9.64 19.04
C LYS A 228 16.74 9.60 18.39
N GLY A 229 17.00 8.57 17.58
CA GLY A 229 18.23 8.41 16.82
C GLY A 229 18.27 9.25 15.54
N PRO A 230 19.44 9.36 14.89
CA PRO A 230 19.56 9.99 13.57
C PRO A 230 18.76 9.19 12.53
N LEU A 231 18.13 9.91 11.60
CA LEU A 231 17.22 9.34 10.57
C LEU A 231 17.92 9.09 9.24
N ASN A 232 19.19 9.48 9.14
CA ASN A 232 20.12 9.21 8.06
C ASN A 232 21.52 8.91 8.63
N GLY A 233 22.48 8.63 7.76
CA GLY A 233 23.84 8.31 8.11
C GLY A 233 24.08 6.81 8.37
N PRO A 234 25.29 6.43 8.81
CA PRO A 234 25.77 5.05 8.76
C PRO A 234 25.06 4.09 9.73
N LYS A 235 24.27 4.63 10.67
CA LYS A 235 23.50 3.84 11.65
C LYS A 235 21.99 3.81 11.33
N ALA A 236 21.51 4.63 10.39
CA ALA A 236 20.10 4.71 10.04
C ALA A 236 19.70 3.62 9.02
N THR A 237 19.95 2.36 9.36
CA THR A 237 19.88 1.22 8.42
C THR A 237 18.75 0.24 8.70
N GLY A 238 17.71 0.67 9.44
CA GLY A 238 16.56 -0.17 9.79
C GLY A 238 16.21 -0.19 11.28
N ASP A 239 17.15 -0.53 12.14
CA ASP A 239 16.86 -0.84 13.57
C ASP A 239 17.01 0.35 14.52
N HIS A 240 17.21 1.56 13.97
CA HIS A 240 17.59 2.76 14.72
C HIS A 240 16.42 3.51 15.37
N CYS A 241 15.18 3.08 15.15
CA CYS A 241 13.98 3.70 15.73
C CYS A 241 12.97 2.65 16.23
N PRO A 242 13.33 1.79 17.20
CA PRO A 242 12.38 0.86 17.81
C PRO A 242 11.24 1.59 18.55
N GLU A 243 11.49 2.78 19.10
CA GLU A 243 10.53 3.60 19.85
C GLU A 243 9.42 4.22 18.98
N GLY A 244 9.59 4.20 17.66
CA GLY A 244 8.55 4.57 16.71
C GLY A 244 7.41 3.56 16.63
N TRP A 245 7.66 2.32 17.05
CA TRP A 245 6.70 1.22 16.94
C TRP A 245 5.80 1.09 18.16
N ALA A 246 4.53 0.76 17.91
CA ALA A 246 3.62 0.21 18.90
C ALA A 246 2.81 -0.95 18.29
N PHE A 247 2.37 -1.87 19.14
CA PHE A 247 1.71 -3.11 18.73
C PHE A 247 0.41 -3.29 19.51
N TYR A 248 -0.67 -3.59 18.78
CA TYR A 248 -2.01 -3.76 19.33
C TYR A 248 -2.52 -5.15 18.92
N PRO A 249 -2.66 -6.11 19.86
CA PRO A 249 -3.09 -7.46 19.52
C PRO A 249 -4.52 -7.44 18.98
N TYR A 250 -4.75 -8.16 17.88
CA TYR A 250 -6.10 -8.38 17.37
C TYR A 250 -6.91 -9.26 18.34
N PRO A 251 -8.24 -9.11 18.37
CA PRO A 251 -9.10 -9.95 19.20
C PRO A 251 -9.04 -11.42 18.75
N GLY A 252 -8.87 -12.32 19.71
CA GLY A 252 -8.86 -13.77 19.49
C GLY A 252 -7.73 -14.47 20.21
N PRO A 253 -7.72 -15.83 20.21
CA PRO A 253 -6.64 -16.60 20.79
C PRO A 253 -5.35 -16.45 19.99
N GLY A 254 -4.22 -16.61 20.66
CA GLY A 254 -2.88 -16.63 20.07
C GLY A 254 -2.27 -18.04 20.01
N PHE A 255 -1.05 -18.11 19.49
CA PHE A 255 -0.25 -19.34 19.48
C PHE A 255 0.68 -19.40 20.70
N GLN A 256 0.82 -20.58 21.31
CA GLN A 256 1.74 -20.79 22.43
C GLN A 256 3.20 -20.56 22.02
N GLY A 257 4.01 -20.03 22.93
CA GLY A 257 5.47 -19.95 22.79
C GLY A 257 6.05 -18.72 22.08
N ILE A 258 5.22 -17.77 21.63
CA ILE A 258 5.68 -16.55 20.93
C ILE A 258 5.21 -15.23 21.58
N GLY A 259 4.86 -15.27 22.86
CA GLY A 259 4.40 -14.12 23.64
C GLY A 259 2.92 -13.79 23.44
N GLU A 260 2.52 -12.57 23.80
CA GLU A 260 1.16 -12.08 23.56
C GLU A 260 0.95 -11.88 22.05
N ASN A 261 -0.04 -12.56 21.49
CA ASN A 261 -0.34 -12.52 20.08
C ASN A 261 -1.80 -12.91 19.78
N SER A 262 -2.16 -12.84 18.51
CA SER A 262 -3.43 -13.31 17.98
C SER A 262 -3.20 -14.21 16.76
N ALA A 263 -4.05 -15.22 16.58
CA ALA A 263 -4.06 -16.05 15.39
C ALA A 263 -4.71 -15.33 14.19
N GLU A 264 -5.28 -14.13 14.38
CA GLU A 264 -5.89 -13.34 13.31
C GLU A 264 -4.98 -13.22 12.08
N SER A 265 -5.57 -13.36 10.89
CA SER A 265 -4.89 -13.39 9.60
C SER A 265 -5.24 -12.17 8.76
N SER A 266 -5.01 -10.99 9.33
CA SER A 266 -5.24 -9.72 8.64
C SER A 266 -4.37 -9.60 7.38
N TYR A 267 -5.00 -9.31 6.25
CA TYR A 267 -4.32 -9.16 4.96
C TYR A 267 -3.87 -7.72 4.69
N TYR A 268 -4.73 -6.73 4.94
CA TYR A 268 -4.47 -5.32 4.66
C TYR A 268 -5.02 -4.42 5.77
N SER A 269 -4.31 -3.33 6.03
CA SER A 269 -4.75 -2.22 6.89
C SER A 269 -5.02 -0.99 6.03
N TRP A 270 -6.09 -0.27 6.33
CA TRP A 270 -6.54 0.96 5.66
C TRP A 270 -6.94 1.97 6.73
N VAL A 271 -6.69 3.26 6.50
CA VAL A 271 -7.05 4.31 7.46
C VAL A 271 -8.23 5.12 6.92
N ASP A 272 -9.29 5.24 7.73
CA ASP A 272 -10.42 6.13 7.43
C ASP A 272 -10.06 7.59 7.70
N GLN A 273 -9.26 8.20 6.81
CA GLN A 273 -8.81 9.58 6.94
C GLN A 273 -9.96 10.60 6.95
N HIS A 274 -11.14 10.24 6.42
CA HIS A 274 -12.23 11.18 6.13
C HIS A 274 -13.54 10.85 6.84
N ASN A 275 -13.50 9.99 7.86
CA ASN A 275 -14.69 9.56 8.60
C ASN A 275 -15.80 9.01 7.69
N THR A 276 -15.40 8.29 6.64
CA THR A 276 -16.29 7.68 5.66
C THR A 276 -17.15 6.58 6.27
N PHE A 277 -16.73 5.95 7.37
CA PHE A 277 -17.52 4.93 8.07
C PHE A 277 -18.40 5.51 9.19
N GLY A 278 -17.96 6.59 9.84
CA GLY A 278 -18.69 7.20 10.96
C GLY A 278 -18.06 7.02 12.35
N LEU A 279 -16.85 6.42 12.45
CA LEU A 279 -16.13 6.25 13.72
C LEU A 279 -15.21 7.43 14.10
N GLY A 280 -15.12 8.44 13.24
CA GLY A 280 -14.18 9.56 13.34
C GLY A 280 -13.20 9.58 12.18
N GLU A 281 -12.39 10.63 12.11
CA GLU A 281 -11.28 10.71 11.17
C GLU A 281 -10.05 9.95 11.71
N ASP A 282 -9.18 9.54 10.79
CA ASP A 282 -7.92 8.83 11.07
C ASP A 282 -8.11 7.56 11.90
N VAL A 283 -9.16 6.80 11.60
CA VAL A 283 -9.41 5.51 12.25
C VAL A 283 -8.72 4.40 11.47
N PRO A 284 -7.65 3.78 12.00
CA PRO A 284 -7.03 2.64 11.35
C PRO A 284 -7.96 1.42 11.45
N MET A 285 -8.09 0.72 10.34
CA MET A 285 -8.92 -0.46 10.21
C MET A 285 -8.14 -1.56 9.48
N SER A 286 -8.51 -2.81 9.69
CA SER A 286 -7.90 -3.94 8.99
C SER A 286 -8.92 -4.98 8.60
N THR A 287 -8.62 -5.76 7.56
CA THR A 287 -9.37 -6.98 7.26
C THR A 287 -9.24 -7.94 8.44
N GLY A 288 -10.34 -8.42 9.02
CA GLY A 288 -10.36 -9.41 10.11
C GLY A 288 -10.82 -10.76 9.59
N ASN A 289 -9.96 -11.47 8.87
CA ASN A 289 -10.29 -12.67 8.12
C ASN A 289 -10.67 -13.86 9.01
N LEU A 290 -10.09 -13.97 10.21
CA LEU A 290 -10.50 -15.00 11.18
C LEU A 290 -11.56 -14.50 12.16
N ASN A 291 -11.90 -13.22 12.11
CA ASN A 291 -13.05 -12.60 12.78
C ASN A 291 -14.26 -12.38 11.84
N ASN A 292 -14.24 -12.95 10.63
CA ASN A 292 -15.30 -12.86 9.62
C ASN A 292 -15.74 -11.42 9.29
N GLY A 293 -14.80 -10.49 9.12
CA GLY A 293 -15.19 -9.09 9.02
C GLY A 293 -14.06 -8.10 8.79
N LEU A 294 -14.29 -6.89 9.29
CA LEU A 294 -13.30 -5.83 9.42
C LEU A 294 -13.09 -5.53 10.91
N ILE A 295 -11.94 -4.97 11.27
CA ILE A 295 -11.61 -4.59 12.64
C ILE A 295 -11.13 -3.14 12.62
N ALA A 296 -11.85 -2.25 13.30
CA ALA A 296 -11.42 -0.87 13.54
C ALA A 296 -10.62 -0.80 14.84
N PHE A 297 -9.62 0.08 14.92
CA PHE A 297 -8.96 0.42 16.17
C PHE A 297 -9.27 1.88 16.52
N LYS A 298 -10.01 2.08 17.61
CA LYS A 298 -10.45 3.40 18.06
C LYS A 298 -10.34 3.50 19.57
N ASP A 299 -9.69 4.56 20.05
CA ASP A 299 -9.55 4.89 21.47
C ASP A 299 -9.06 3.70 22.33
N GLY A 300 -8.03 2.99 21.82
CA GLY A 300 -7.42 1.84 22.49
C GLY A 300 -8.20 0.54 22.36
N LYS A 301 -9.29 0.49 21.59
CA LYS A 301 -10.18 -0.67 21.47
C LYS A 301 -10.28 -1.19 20.05
N MET A 302 -10.27 -2.51 19.93
CA MET A 302 -10.58 -3.23 18.68
C MET A 302 -12.11 -3.39 18.55
N ILE A 303 -12.69 -2.77 17.52
CA ILE A 303 -14.12 -2.82 17.20
C ILE A 303 -14.30 -3.79 16.03
N ARG A 304 -14.99 -4.91 16.27
CA ARG A 304 -15.25 -5.93 15.25
C ARG A 304 -16.52 -5.61 14.47
N LEU A 305 -16.39 -5.58 13.15
CA LEU A 305 -17.47 -5.40 12.19
C LEU A 305 -17.69 -6.74 11.47
N THR A 306 -18.52 -7.58 12.05
CA THR A 306 -18.69 -8.97 11.63
C THR A 306 -19.76 -9.12 10.56
N VAL A 307 -19.44 -9.85 9.49
CA VAL A 307 -20.40 -10.38 8.53
C VAL A 307 -20.99 -11.66 9.12
N PRO A 308 -22.32 -11.75 9.27
CA PRO A 308 -22.92 -12.87 9.98
C PRO A 308 -22.82 -14.19 9.20
N TYR A 309 -22.70 -15.27 9.95
CA TYR A 309 -22.92 -16.64 9.48
C TYR A 309 -24.30 -16.78 8.80
N PRO A 310 -24.47 -17.59 7.74
CA PRO A 310 -23.51 -18.53 7.10
C PRO A 310 -22.67 -17.93 5.96
N MET A 311 -22.68 -16.60 5.78
CA MET A 311 -22.12 -16.02 4.56
C MET A 311 -20.64 -16.32 4.34
N GLY A 312 -19.86 -16.39 5.43
CA GLY A 312 -18.41 -16.48 5.40
C GLY A 312 -17.78 -15.22 4.80
N PHE A 313 -16.68 -14.72 5.38
CA PHE A 313 -16.09 -13.49 4.86
C PHE A 313 -14.58 -13.47 4.99
N TYR A 314 -13.92 -13.37 3.83
CA TYR A 314 -12.47 -13.26 3.70
C TYR A 314 -12.14 -12.07 2.83
N ALA A 315 -11.65 -10.98 3.42
CA ALA A 315 -11.36 -9.73 2.72
C ALA A 315 -9.87 -9.61 2.35
N LYS A 316 -9.62 -9.00 1.17
CA LYS A 316 -8.29 -8.60 0.71
C LYS A 316 -8.08 -7.09 0.70
N GLY A 317 -9.15 -6.32 0.78
CA GLY A 317 -9.14 -4.88 0.72
C GLY A 317 -10.55 -4.37 0.91
N PHE A 318 -10.66 -3.10 1.29
CA PHE A 318 -11.90 -2.39 1.51
C PHE A 318 -11.58 -0.91 1.46
N ASP A 319 -12.60 -0.10 1.19
CA ASP A 319 -12.48 1.35 1.18
C ASP A 319 -13.80 1.97 1.62
N GLY A 320 -13.73 3.23 2.01
CA GLY A 320 -14.87 4.03 2.41
C GLY A 320 -15.46 4.84 1.26
N ARG A 321 -16.77 5.08 1.33
CA ARG A 321 -17.45 5.97 0.38
C ARG A 321 -18.48 6.83 1.09
N ILE A 322 -18.48 8.11 0.73
CA ILE A 322 -19.55 9.05 1.08
C ILE A 322 -20.39 9.26 -0.18
N ASP A 323 -21.54 8.60 -0.24
CA ASP A 323 -22.52 8.71 -1.32
C ASP A 323 -23.30 10.01 -1.27
N ASP A 324 -23.70 10.44 -0.08
CA ASP A 324 -24.35 11.74 0.15
C ASP A 324 -23.91 12.32 1.50
N PRO A 325 -23.13 13.43 1.51
CA PRO A 325 -22.68 14.04 2.76
C PRO A 325 -23.84 14.61 3.61
N ARG A 326 -25.04 14.81 3.03
CA ARG A 326 -26.23 15.34 3.71
C ARG A 326 -27.14 14.24 4.25
N ALA A 327 -26.97 12.99 3.84
CA ALA A 327 -27.80 11.87 4.29
C ALA A 327 -27.38 11.28 5.65
N GLY A 328 -26.47 11.94 6.37
CA GLY A 328 -25.95 11.48 7.65
C GLY A 328 -25.28 10.10 7.54
N TRP A 329 -25.57 9.19 8.47
CA TRP A 329 -24.99 7.84 8.48
C TRP A 329 -25.40 6.98 7.28
N LYS A 330 -26.52 7.30 6.61
CA LYS A 330 -27.01 6.52 5.46
C LYS A 330 -26.23 6.78 4.19
N GLY A 331 -25.66 7.99 4.05
CA GLY A 331 -24.87 8.37 2.90
C GLY A 331 -23.40 7.98 3.03
N ARG A 332 -23.05 7.16 4.01
CA ARG A 332 -21.69 6.78 4.38
C ARG A 332 -21.61 5.27 4.58
N GLY A 333 -20.45 4.69 4.32
CA GLY A 333 -20.21 3.28 4.58
C GLY A 333 -18.88 2.75 4.02
N LEU A 334 -18.55 1.54 4.43
CA LEU A 334 -17.40 0.80 3.90
C LEU A 334 -17.87 -0.25 2.91
N TRP A 335 -17.11 -0.42 1.85
CA TRP A 335 -17.35 -1.43 0.84
C TRP A 335 -16.17 -2.38 0.76
N SER A 336 -16.48 -3.67 0.73
CA SER A 336 -15.47 -4.71 0.55
C SER A 336 -16.05 -5.87 -0.25
N SER A 337 -15.21 -6.51 -1.05
CA SER A 337 -15.52 -7.78 -1.68
C SER A 337 -14.92 -8.93 -0.89
N SER A 338 -15.63 -10.06 -0.81
CA SER A 338 -14.99 -11.32 -0.45
C SER A 338 -13.93 -11.66 -1.51
N GLY A 339 -12.70 -11.79 -1.06
CA GLY A 339 -11.53 -12.17 -1.86
C GLY A 339 -11.31 -13.67 -1.95
N ASP A 340 -12.30 -14.49 -1.59
CA ASP A 340 -12.28 -15.93 -1.82
C ASP A 340 -12.21 -16.24 -3.32
N ARG A 341 -11.36 -17.20 -3.68
CA ARG A 341 -11.14 -17.62 -5.08
C ARG A 341 -12.06 -18.78 -5.49
N ALA A 342 -12.67 -19.44 -4.51
CA ALA A 342 -13.55 -20.59 -4.70
C ALA A 342 -14.82 -20.43 -3.85
N PRO A 343 -15.68 -19.43 -4.13
CA PRO A 343 -16.87 -19.16 -3.32
C PRO A 343 -17.84 -20.36 -3.23
N TRP A 344 -17.77 -21.32 -4.16
CA TRP A 344 -18.54 -22.56 -4.14
C TRP A 344 -18.08 -23.59 -3.10
N LEU A 345 -16.94 -23.36 -2.42
CA LEU A 345 -16.45 -24.17 -1.30
C LEU A 345 -16.85 -23.61 0.07
N MET A 346 -17.58 -22.49 0.10
CA MET A 346 -18.20 -21.96 1.32
C MET A 346 -19.54 -22.66 1.59
N GLU A 347 -20.17 -22.38 2.73
CA GLU A 347 -21.38 -23.07 3.18
C GLU A 347 -22.58 -22.98 2.22
N ASN A 348 -22.66 -21.91 1.42
CA ASN A 348 -23.71 -21.76 0.40
C ASN A 348 -23.54 -22.75 -0.78
N GLY A 349 -22.40 -23.42 -0.90
CA GLY A 349 -22.16 -24.51 -1.84
C GLY A 349 -22.15 -24.12 -3.32
N LYS A 350 -22.41 -25.12 -4.18
CA LYS A 350 -22.37 -24.99 -5.65
C LYS A 350 -23.30 -23.89 -6.14
N GLY A 351 -22.77 -23.00 -6.99
CA GLY A 351 -23.52 -21.86 -7.56
C GLY A 351 -23.31 -20.54 -6.83
N SER A 352 -22.62 -20.56 -5.68
CA SER A 352 -22.23 -19.36 -4.95
C SER A 352 -21.38 -18.42 -5.81
N LYS A 353 -21.71 -17.13 -5.75
CA LYS A 353 -21.02 -16.04 -6.46
C LYS A 353 -20.14 -15.23 -5.48
N PRO A 354 -19.17 -14.45 -5.98
CA PRO A 354 -18.47 -13.48 -5.15
C PRO A 354 -19.44 -12.54 -4.43
N LEU A 355 -19.14 -12.24 -3.17
CA LEU A 355 -19.93 -11.37 -2.30
C LEU A 355 -19.33 -9.95 -2.28
N ALA A 356 -20.18 -8.93 -2.36
CA ALA A 356 -19.84 -7.57 -1.97
C ALA A 356 -20.63 -7.21 -0.71
N VAL A 357 -19.94 -6.61 0.27
CA VAL A 357 -20.49 -6.26 1.58
C VAL A 357 -20.41 -4.76 1.78
N HIS A 358 -21.53 -4.18 2.22
CA HIS A 358 -21.64 -2.80 2.63
C HIS A 358 -21.80 -2.74 4.15
N PHE A 359 -20.85 -2.12 4.84
CA PHE A 359 -20.93 -1.87 6.28
C PHE A 359 -21.41 -0.45 6.52
N GLN A 360 -22.48 -0.30 7.31
CA GLN A 360 -22.99 1.00 7.74
C GLN A 360 -23.08 1.05 9.26
N LEU A 361 -22.57 2.14 9.83
CA LEU A 361 -22.64 2.39 11.26
C LEU A 361 -23.85 3.25 11.59
N ARG A 362 -24.84 2.68 12.27
CA ARG A 362 -25.97 3.45 12.79
C ARG A 362 -25.56 4.24 14.03
N PRO A 363 -26.10 5.47 14.24
CA PRO A 363 -25.83 6.25 15.45
C PRO A 363 -26.45 5.61 16.70
N HIS A 364 -27.54 4.84 16.54
CA HIS A 364 -28.15 4.04 17.59
C HIS A 364 -28.94 2.86 16.99
N PRO A 365 -29.28 1.81 17.77
CA PRO A 365 -29.94 0.61 17.24
C PRO A 365 -31.29 0.85 16.56
N LEU A 366 -32.00 1.91 16.96
CA LEU A 366 -33.34 2.26 16.45
C LEU A 366 -33.31 3.20 15.23
N ALA A 367 -32.14 3.60 14.73
CA ALA A 367 -32.06 4.48 13.57
C ALA A 367 -32.60 3.77 12.32
N LYS A 368 -33.52 4.44 11.62
CA LYS A 368 -34.18 3.94 10.39
C LYS A 368 -33.70 4.67 9.17
#